data_AF-A0A812YA96-F1
#
_entry.id   AF-A0A812YA96-F1
#
_cell.length_a   1.000
_cell.length_b   1.000
_cell.length_c   1.000
_cell.angle_alpha   90.00
_cell.angle_beta   90.00
_cell.angle_gamma   90.00
#
_symmetry.space_group_name_H-M   'P 1'
#
loop_
_entity.id
_entity.type
_entity.pdbx_description
1 polymer ?
#
loop_
_entity_poly.entity_id
_entity_poly.type
_entity_poly.pdbx_seq_one_letter_code
_entity_poly.pdbx_strand_id
1 'polypeptide(L)'
;MVKDAWSADPGGYGHSGGDLRFFSRSYDPQQELSPEEEPQVQVHEDGFPLRIKLEQKQVPPSVLMGKCRRSPLTGEVILHVDPSYPDFQVVDLAGRAWLPKSRTYLEEDEYLFRPVPLMYRTWLYQSFFLRPSGLGKANDLDYVVRQALSAFCLDIMIWDNRWSPVMAYAFIMFLSSLTLDSTIIALSCGLGLLTCACAVACNHAKIYQRERWVSLPFRFAFLCYILIAFPSATVLEVIGSTLLFVLVSVEIILGDCFFFPSYRFHCSYRILRSLGCRVYVCEREGAVGMPAVVGRTPDKMPHRIVQLPKWTTQNHLIVELEGLMVELRPMRKEDWSKAAQEFSETSVPITYVSLPLCEYDGPDIQDESDDEQDRLPKKLARGAVRGSTHLETLRAFRQAREIYGGSEQLEWMIQDLEYS
;
A
#
# COMPACT_ATOMS: atom_id res chain seq x y z
N MET A 1 -5.67 24.96 26.75
CA MET A 1 -6.07 24.28 25.51
C MET A 1 -4.90 24.08 24.52
N VAL A 2 -3.66 23.94 25.04
CA VAL A 2 -2.46 23.47 24.33
C VAL A 2 -1.60 22.79 25.40
N LYS A 3 -1.77 21.48 25.64
CA LYS A 3 -0.89 20.71 26.54
C LYS A 3 -0.59 19.27 26.11
N ASP A 4 -1.14 18.79 24.99
CA ASP A 4 -1.00 17.37 24.62
C ASP A 4 -0.16 17.11 23.35
N ALA A 5 0.70 18.05 22.94
CA ALA A 5 1.52 17.89 21.73
C ALA A 5 2.94 17.35 21.97
N TRP A 6 3.34 17.07 23.21
CA TRP A 6 4.70 16.63 23.55
C TRP A 6 4.67 15.44 24.54
N SER A 7 4.23 14.28 24.05
CA SER A 7 4.71 12.99 24.56
C SER A 7 5.52 12.31 23.46
N ALA A 8 6.75 12.77 23.30
CA ALA A 8 7.77 11.96 22.68
C ALA A 8 8.17 10.91 23.72
N ASP A 9 7.72 9.67 23.56
CA ASP A 9 8.24 8.53 24.31
C ASP A 9 9.75 8.41 24.02
N PRO A 10 10.62 8.56 25.02
CA PRO A 10 12.03 8.26 24.89
C PRO A 10 12.27 6.91 25.57
N GLY A 11 12.01 5.81 24.85
CA GLY A 11 12.23 4.48 25.43
C GLY A 11 12.11 3.33 24.44
N GLY A 12 13.24 2.71 24.12
CA GLY A 12 13.30 1.30 23.72
C GLY A 12 13.48 1.01 22.23
N TYR A 13 14.67 1.27 21.70
CA TYR A 13 15.20 0.53 20.55
C TYR A 13 15.50 -0.92 20.95
N GLY A 14 15.07 -1.88 20.14
CA GLY A 14 15.48 -3.28 20.31
C GLY A 14 14.55 -4.34 19.73
N HIS A 15 13.67 -4.04 18.77
CA HIS A 15 13.02 -5.09 17.98
C HIS A 15 13.34 -4.89 16.50
N SER A 16 13.94 -5.92 15.92
CA SER A 16 14.07 -6.14 14.49
C SER A 16 12.68 -6.35 13.88
N GLY A 17 11.88 -5.30 13.84
CA GLY A 17 10.68 -5.26 13.01
C GLY A 17 11.15 -5.26 11.56
N GLY A 18 10.74 -6.28 10.80
CA GLY A 18 10.89 -6.28 9.36
C GLY A 18 10.06 -5.14 8.80
N ASP A 19 10.71 -4.08 8.31
CA ASP A 19 10.02 -3.09 7.51
C ASP A 19 9.53 -3.79 6.24
N LEU A 20 8.22 -3.98 6.12
CA LEU A 20 7.57 -4.35 4.87
C LEU A 20 7.67 -3.15 3.91
N ARG A 21 8.88 -2.98 3.37
CA ARG A 21 9.08 -2.19 2.17
C ARG A 21 8.44 -3.03 1.08
N PHE A 22 7.25 -2.64 0.64
CA PHE A 22 6.73 -3.02 -0.66
C PHE A 22 7.68 -2.44 -1.72
N PHE A 23 8.85 -3.04 -1.85
CA PHE A 23 9.65 -2.97 -3.05
C PHE A 23 8.81 -3.68 -4.11
N SER A 24 7.89 -2.93 -4.71
CA SER A 24 7.93 -2.87 -6.16
C SER A 24 9.39 -2.61 -6.49
N ARG A 25 10.19 -3.64 -6.76
CA ARG A 25 11.48 -3.49 -7.44
C ARG A 25 11.15 -2.55 -8.60
N SER A 26 11.56 -1.29 -8.49
CA SER A 26 11.39 -0.33 -9.56
C SER A 26 12.14 -0.94 -10.72
N TYR A 27 11.39 -1.40 -11.72
CA TYR A 27 11.96 -1.86 -12.97
C TYR A 27 12.76 -0.67 -13.50
N ASP A 28 14.09 -0.75 -13.42
CA ASP A 28 14.98 0.25 -13.99
C ASP A 28 15.02 -0.02 -15.50
N PRO A 29 14.38 0.82 -16.34
CA PRO A 29 14.31 0.55 -17.77
C PRO A 29 15.65 0.81 -18.49
N GLN A 30 16.70 1.21 -17.77
CA GLN A 30 18.03 1.52 -18.34
C GLN A 30 19.15 0.57 -17.91
N GLN A 31 18.85 -0.55 -17.24
CA GLN A 31 19.84 -1.60 -17.07
C GLN A 31 19.99 -2.37 -18.39
N GLU A 32 20.73 -1.79 -19.34
CA GLU A 32 21.23 -2.49 -20.54
C GLU A 32 22.06 -3.68 -20.06
N LEU A 33 21.48 -4.87 -20.18
CA LEU A 33 22.14 -6.14 -20.00
C LEU A 33 23.33 -6.19 -20.96
N SER A 34 24.53 -6.22 -20.39
CA SER A 34 25.72 -6.73 -21.08
C SER A 34 25.42 -8.13 -21.61
N PRO A 35 25.86 -8.48 -22.84
CA PRO A 35 25.66 -9.82 -23.41
C PRO A 35 26.60 -10.80 -22.70
N GLU A 36 26.31 -11.11 -21.45
CA GLU A 36 26.88 -12.27 -20.76
C GLU A 36 25.93 -13.45 -20.95
N GLU A 37 26.55 -14.59 -21.28
CA GLU A 37 25.96 -15.84 -21.73
C GLU A 37 24.62 -16.16 -21.06
N GLU A 38 23.56 -16.20 -21.88
CA GLU A 38 22.27 -16.76 -21.49
C GLU A 38 22.52 -18.18 -20.94
N PRO A 39 22.26 -18.46 -19.65
CA PRO A 39 22.26 -19.83 -19.19
C PRO A 39 21.18 -20.54 -20.00
N GLN A 40 21.59 -21.54 -20.79
CA GLN A 40 20.69 -22.42 -21.51
C GLN A 40 19.85 -23.18 -20.48
N VAL A 41 18.74 -22.58 -20.07
CA VAL A 41 17.69 -23.25 -19.33
C VAL A 41 17.10 -24.26 -20.31
N GLN A 42 17.44 -25.52 -20.11
CA GLN A 42 16.81 -26.62 -20.83
C GLN A 42 15.32 -26.60 -20.49
N VAL A 43 14.52 -26.05 -21.40
CA VAL A 43 13.06 -26.12 -21.36
C VAL A 43 12.70 -27.57 -21.65
N HIS A 44 12.40 -28.34 -20.61
CA HIS A 44 11.77 -29.64 -20.77
C HIS A 44 10.40 -29.43 -21.44
N GLU A 45 10.24 -29.91 -22.68
CA GLU A 45 8.98 -29.87 -23.45
C GLU A 45 7.85 -30.73 -22.84
N ASP A 46 8.16 -31.51 -21.80
CA ASP A 46 7.14 -32.19 -21.01
C ASP A 46 6.59 -31.21 -19.97
N GLY A 47 5.51 -30.55 -20.37
CA GLY A 47 4.72 -29.60 -19.60
C GLY A 47 4.26 -30.13 -18.25
N PHE A 48 5.15 -30.09 -17.26
CA PHE A 48 4.73 -30.09 -15.87
C PHE A 48 3.98 -28.78 -15.63
N PRO A 49 2.68 -28.83 -15.32
CA PRO A 49 1.99 -27.63 -14.88
C PRO A 49 2.73 -27.16 -13.64
N LEU A 50 3.32 -25.96 -13.68
CA LEU A 50 3.77 -25.26 -12.48
C LEU A 50 2.59 -25.27 -11.53
N ARG A 51 2.62 -26.21 -10.58
CA ARG A 51 1.56 -26.38 -9.59
C ARG A 51 1.76 -25.26 -8.61
N ILE A 52 1.04 -24.17 -8.85
CA ILE A 52 0.95 -23.08 -7.91
C ILE A 52 0.18 -23.59 -6.69
N LYS A 53 0.81 -23.52 -5.52
CA LYS A 53 0.11 -23.76 -4.25
C LYS A 53 -0.50 -22.43 -3.79
N LEU A 54 -1.82 -22.41 -3.67
CA LEU A 54 -2.59 -21.26 -3.21
C LEU A 54 -3.03 -21.48 -1.77
N GLU A 55 -2.80 -20.50 -0.90
CA GLU A 55 -3.21 -20.53 0.50
C GLU A 55 -4.18 -19.38 0.78
N GLN A 56 -5.40 -19.72 1.19
CA GLN A 56 -6.36 -18.72 1.63
C GLN A 56 -5.95 -18.21 3.00
N LYS A 57 -5.79 -16.90 3.14
CA LYS A 57 -5.52 -16.31 4.44
C LYS A 57 -6.72 -15.54 4.94
N GLN A 58 -7.18 -15.92 6.13
CA GLN A 58 -8.06 -15.09 6.91
C GLN A 58 -7.21 -14.01 7.54
N VAL A 59 -7.52 -12.78 7.19
CA VAL A 59 -6.80 -11.64 7.71
C VAL A 59 -7.66 -11.07 8.86
N PRO A 60 -7.09 -10.77 10.04
CA PRO A 60 -7.88 -10.30 11.17
C PRO A 60 -8.28 -8.83 10.97
N PRO A 61 -9.53 -8.45 11.23
CA PRO A 61 -10.03 -7.13 10.90
C PRO A 61 -9.21 -6.03 11.57
N SER A 62 -8.80 -5.03 10.78
CA SER A 62 -8.17 -3.78 11.24
C SER A 62 -6.78 -3.91 11.87
N VAL A 63 -6.05 -5.01 11.65
CA VAL A 63 -4.68 -5.19 12.18
C VAL A 63 -3.71 -4.12 11.65
N LEU A 64 -3.88 -3.68 10.41
CA LEU A 64 -3.00 -2.69 9.78
C LEU A 64 -3.40 -1.23 10.08
N MET A 65 -4.53 -1.00 10.75
CA MET A 65 -5.01 0.34 11.03
C MET A 65 -4.05 1.10 11.97
N GLY A 66 -3.66 2.31 11.58
CA GLY A 66 -2.74 3.17 12.34
C GLY A 66 -1.26 2.75 12.29
N LYS A 67 -0.90 1.75 11.48
CA LYS A 67 0.48 1.26 11.31
C LYS A 67 1.27 1.99 10.23
N CYS A 68 0.58 2.72 9.36
CA CYS A 68 1.19 3.45 8.26
C CYS A 68 1.69 4.83 8.72
N ARG A 69 2.99 5.09 8.52
CA ARG A 69 3.64 6.34 8.93
C ARG A 69 4.36 6.97 7.75
N ARG A 70 4.28 8.29 7.65
CA ARG A 70 5.11 9.08 6.73
C ARG A 70 6.34 9.58 7.46
N SER A 71 7.52 9.37 6.89
CA SER A 71 8.77 9.98 7.35
C SER A 71 8.71 11.49 7.11
N PRO A 72 8.89 12.35 8.13
CA PRO A 72 8.96 13.79 7.92
C PRO A 72 10.21 14.21 7.14
N LEU A 73 11.25 13.36 7.09
CA LEU A 73 12.53 13.68 6.45
C LEU A 73 12.58 13.24 4.98
N THR A 74 12.26 11.98 4.71
CA THR A 74 12.33 11.45 3.34
C THR A 74 11.02 11.66 2.59
N GLY A 75 9.92 11.90 3.32
CA GLY A 75 8.57 11.91 2.76
C GLY A 75 8.05 10.51 2.43
N GLU A 76 8.85 9.46 2.58
CA GLU A 76 8.45 8.08 2.31
C GLU A 76 7.37 7.62 3.28
N VAL A 77 6.45 6.81 2.77
CA VAL A 77 5.38 6.21 3.55
C VAL A 77 5.72 4.75 3.78
N ILE A 78 5.86 4.38 5.05
CA ILE A 78 6.25 3.04 5.49
C ILE A 78 5.06 2.45 6.26
N LEU A 79 4.74 1.19 5.95
CA LEU A 79 3.78 0.42 6.73
C LEU A 79 4.56 -0.44 7.72
N HIS A 80 4.40 -0.16 9.02
CA HIS A 80 5.04 -0.96 10.07
C HIS A 80 4.18 -2.17 10.38
N VAL A 81 4.50 -3.27 9.75
CA VAL A 81 3.76 -4.52 9.89
C VAL A 81 4.56 -5.47 10.80
N ASP A 82 3.84 -6.27 11.58
CA ASP A 82 4.47 -7.40 12.27
C ASP A 82 5.03 -8.39 11.21
N PRO A 83 6.28 -8.89 11.33
CA PRO A 83 6.82 -9.88 10.41
C PRO A 83 5.96 -11.14 10.23
N SER A 84 5.08 -11.45 11.20
CA SER A 84 4.12 -12.56 11.12
C SER A 84 2.89 -12.25 10.27
N TYR A 85 2.64 -10.98 9.94
CA TYR A 85 1.51 -10.61 9.12
C TYR A 85 1.71 -11.16 7.71
N PRO A 86 0.70 -11.84 7.17
CA PRO A 86 0.84 -12.46 5.88
C PRO A 86 0.80 -11.43 4.75
N ASP A 87 1.82 -11.46 3.90
CA ASP A 87 1.69 -10.89 2.56
C ASP A 87 0.61 -11.64 1.79
N PHE A 88 -0.10 -10.93 0.91
CA PHE A 88 -1.06 -11.50 -0.03
C PHE A 88 -0.81 -10.93 -1.43
N GLN A 89 -0.77 -11.82 -2.42
CA GLN A 89 -0.43 -11.49 -3.80
C GLN A 89 -1.65 -11.43 -4.71
N VAL A 90 -2.75 -12.05 -4.31
CA VAL A 90 -3.98 -12.15 -5.09
C VAL A 90 -5.19 -11.80 -4.21
N VAL A 91 -6.17 -11.12 -4.80
CA VAL A 91 -7.47 -10.85 -4.21
C VAL A 91 -8.53 -11.50 -5.09
N ASP A 92 -9.32 -12.40 -4.51
CA ASP A 92 -10.45 -13.06 -5.16
C ASP A 92 -11.76 -12.34 -4.81
N LEU A 93 -12.47 -11.84 -5.81
CA LEU A 93 -13.77 -11.16 -5.62
C LEU A 93 -14.98 -12.10 -5.64
N ALA A 94 -14.76 -13.39 -5.96
CA ALA A 94 -15.80 -14.40 -6.01
C ALA A 94 -16.06 -15.07 -4.64
N GLY A 95 -15.31 -14.71 -3.59
CA GLY A 95 -15.52 -15.27 -2.26
C GLY A 95 -15.20 -16.76 -2.16
N ARG A 96 -14.35 -17.31 -3.04
CA ARG A 96 -14.07 -18.76 -3.04
C ARG A 96 -13.19 -19.13 -1.86
N ALA A 97 -13.46 -20.32 -1.32
CA ALA A 97 -12.66 -20.91 -0.24
C ALA A 97 -11.36 -21.54 -0.76
N TRP A 98 -11.31 -21.85 -2.06
CA TRP A 98 -10.15 -22.42 -2.70
C TRP A 98 -10.13 -22.02 -4.18
N LEU A 99 -8.93 -21.95 -4.74
CA LEU A 99 -8.70 -21.65 -6.14
C LEU A 99 -8.16 -22.90 -6.84
N PRO A 100 -8.62 -23.20 -8.06
CA PRO A 100 -8.13 -24.35 -8.80
C PRO A 100 -6.64 -24.22 -9.11
N LYS A 101 -5.91 -25.33 -9.06
CA LYS A 101 -4.46 -25.37 -9.24
C LYS A 101 -4.01 -25.23 -10.70
N SER A 102 -4.95 -25.29 -11.64
CA SER A 102 -4.64 -25.21 -13.07
C SER A 102 -4.30 -23.78 -13.47
N ARG A 103 -3.07 -23.57 -13.95
CA ARG A 103 -2.61 -22.27 -14.43
C ARG A 103 -3.50 -21.70 -15.53
N THR A 104 -3.93 -22.52 -16.49
CA THR A 104 -4.80 -22.08 -17.59
C THR A 104 -6.12 -21.53 -17.07
N TYR A 105 -6.67 -22.16 -16.03
CA TYR A 105 -7.90 -21.68 -15.40
C TYR A 105 -7.68 -20.34 -14.70
N LEU A 106 -6.60 -20.20 -13.92
CA LEU A 106 -6.27 -18.96 -13.20
C LEU A 106 -5.99 -17.79 -14.15
N GLU A 107 -5.43 -18.05 -15.34
CA GLU A 107 -5.20 -17.04 -16.37
C GLU A 107 -6.49 -16.52 -17.02
N GLU A 108 -7.54 -17.35 -17.06
CA GLU A 108 -8.85 -17.00 -17.64
C GLU A 108 -9.84 -16.45 -16.59
N ASP A 109 -9.45 -16.47 -15.32
CA ASP A 109 -10.31 -16.11 -14.20
C ASP A 109 -10.46 -14.60 -14.03
N GLU A 110 -11.64 -14.10 -14.38
CA GLU A 110 -12.01 -12.68 -14.30
C GLU A 110 -12.08 -12.13 -12.87
N TYR A 111 -12.21 -13.00 -11.84
CA TYR A 111 -12.40 -12.59 -10.45
C TYR A 111 -11.11 -12.46 -9.65
N LEU A 112 -9.95 -12.77 -10.26
CA LEU A 112 -8.64 -12.71 -9.60
C LEU A 112 -7.89 -11.43 -9.93
N PHE A 113 -7.54 -10.70 -8.86
CA PHE A 113 -6.92 -9.40 -8.95
C PHE A 113 -5.58 -9.36 -8.26
N ARG A 114 -4.62 -8.68 -8.89
CA ARG A 114 -3.40 -8.23 -8.23
C ARG A 114 -3.70 -6.99 -7.40
N PRO A 115 -3.44 -7.01 -6.08
CA PRO A 115 -3.51 -5.82 -5.26
C PRO A 115 -2.30 -4.92 -5.54
N VAL A 116 -2.53 -3.63 -5.73
CA VAL A 116 -1.48 -2.62 -5.85
C VAL A 116 -1.65 -1.63 -4.71
N PRO A 117 -0.72 -1.58 -3.74
CA PRO A 117 -0.89 -0.75 -2.55
C PRO A 117 -0.82 0.74 -2.92
N LEU A 118 -1.83 1.49 -2.48
CA LEU A 118 -1.86 2.95 -2.55
C LEU A 118 -1.33 3.50 -1.22
N MET A 119 0.00 3.47 -1.05
CA MET A 119 0.65 3.75 0.25
C MET A 119 0.32 5.14 0.80
N TYR A 120 0.38 6.18 -0.04
CA TYR A 120 0.01 7.54 0.37
C TYR A 120 -1.47 7.64 0.77
N ARG A 121 -2.39 7.05 -0.02
CA ARG A 121 -3.81 6.96 0.35
C ARG A 121 -4.03 6.23 1.65
N THR A 122 -3.30 5.14 1.87
CA THR A 122 -3.34 4.36 3.10
C THR A 122 -2.94 5.22 4.29
N TRP A 123 -1.82 5.95 4.20
CA TRP A 123 -1.40 6.87 5.25
C TRP A 123 -2.44 7.99 5.51
N LEU A 124 -3.00 8.58 4.45
CA LEU A 124 -4.05 9.59 4.58
C LEU A 124 -5.30 9.03 5.26
N TYR A 125 -5.76 7.86 4.82
CA TYR A 125 -6.89 7.14 5.37
C TYR A 125 -6.72 6.87 6.87
N GLN A 126 -5.60 6.26 7.25
CA GLN A 126 -5.32 5.97 8.66
C GLN A 126 -5.16 7.25 9.49
N SER A 127 -4.57 8.30 8.92
CA SER A 127 -4.44 9.60 9.59
C SER A 127 -5.79 10.28 9.83
N PHE A 128 -6.71 10.21 8.86
CA PHE A 128 -8.07 10.74 9.02
C PHE A 128 -8.90 9.90 9.99
N PHE A 129 -8.70 8.58 10.00
CA PHE A 129 -9.32 7.66 10.95
C PHE A 129 -8.90 7.96 12.39
N LEU A 130 -7.59 8.12 12.65
CA LEU A 130 -7.05 8.39 13.99
C LEU A 130 -7.35 9.81 14.50
N ARG A 131 -7.64 10.76 13.60
CA ARG A 131 -7.88 12.16 13.93
C ARG A 131 -9.13 12.66 13.20
N PRO A 132 -10.32 12.18 13.59
CA PRO A 132 -11.56 12.59 12.95
C PRO A 132 -11.68 14.11 13.06
N SER A 133 -11.82 14.75 11.91
CA SER A 133 -12.19 16.16 11.86
C SER A 133 -13.61 16.22 12.44
N GLY A 134 -13.83 16.92 13.55
CA GLY A 134 -15.09 16.92 14.32
C GLY A 134 -16.38 17.35 13.59
N LEU A 135 -16.37 17.38 12.26
CA LEU A 135 -17.50 17.64 11.35
C LEU A 135 -18.22 16.36 10.89
N GLY A 136 -17.65 15.16 11.15
CA GLY A 136 -18.29 13.87 10.83
C GLY A 136 -18.55 13.04 12.08
N LYS A 137 -19.59 12.19 12.06
CA LYS A 137 -19.73 11.12 13.06
C LYS A 137 -18.47 10.27 12.97
N ALA A 138 -17.67 10.22 14.04
CA ALA A 138 -16.38 9.52 14.08
C ALA A 138 -16.45 8.02 13.71
N ASN A 139 -17.65 7.45 13.60
CA ASN A 139 -17.88 6.05 13.30
C ASN A 139 -18.29 5.79 11.83
N ASP A 140 -18.37 6.82 10.98
CA ASP A 140 -18.69 6.64 9.56
C ASP A 140 -17.42 6.34 8.76
N LEU A 141 -17.09 5.05 8.64
CA LEU A 141 -15.91 4.58 7.91
C LEU A 141 -15.95 5.00 6.44
N ASP A 142 -17.13 4.99 5.82
CA ASP A 142 -17.31 5.38 4.41
C ASP A 142 -16.99 6.86 4.21
N TYR A 143 -17.30 7.71 5.19
CA TYR A 143 -16.88 9.11 5.18
C TYR A 143 -15.34 9.25 5.19
N VAL A 144 -14.64 8.48 6.03
CA VAL A 144 -13.18 8.50 6.12
C VAL A 144 -12.54 8.00 4.82
N VAL A 145 -13.08 6.92 4.24
CA VAL A 145 -12.66 6.41 2.92
C VAL A 145 -12.85 7.47 1.84
N ARG A 146 -14.03 8.10 1.76
CA ARG A 146 -14.30 9.16 0.79
C ARG A 146 -13.34 10.35 0.98
N GLN A 147 -13.06 10.74 2.22
CA GLN A 147 -12.09 11.81 2.51
C GLN A 147 -10.69 11.42 2.03
N ALA A 148 -10.24 10.21 2.32
CA ALA A 148 -8.94 9.69 1.91
C ALA A 148 -8.79 9.61 0.39
N LEU A 149 -9.82 9.17 -0.32
CA LEU A 149 -9.84 9.05 -1.79
C LEU A 149 -9.97 10.41 -2.48
N SER A 150 -10.74 11.35 -1.93
CA SER A 150 -10.90 12.70 -2.49
C SER A 150 -9.68 13.60 -2.25
N ALA A 151 -8.78 13.25 -1.33
CA ALA A 151 -7.58 14.04 -1.09
C ALA A 151 -6.74 14.19 -2.37
N PHE A 152 -6.11 15.35 -2.56
CA PHE A 152 -5.24 15.54 -3.70
C PHE A 152 -3.84 15.07 -3.33
N CYS A 153 -3.39 13.92 -3.84
CA CYS A 153 -2.06 13.37 -3.51
C CYS A 153 -1.44 12.63 -4.69
N LEU A 154 -0.18 12.24 -4.52
CA LEU A 154 0.62 11.62 -5.55
C LEU A 154 0.85 10.14 -5.19
N ASP A 155 0.11 9.26 -5.87
CA ASP A 155 0.04 7.83 -5.56
C ASP A 155 1.09 6.99 -6.29
N ILE A 156 1.84 7.60 -7.21
CA ILE A 156 2.95 6.95 -7.89
C ILE A 156 4.28 7.18 -7.16
N MET A 157 5.12 6.15 -7.12
CA MET A 157 6.48 6.28 -6.60
C MET A 157 7.39 6.80 -7.72
N ILE A 158 7.29 8.11 -8.00
CA ILE A 158 8.28 8.80 -8.84
C ILE A 158 9.23 9.59 -7.95
N TRP A 159 10.46 9.74 -8.45
CA TRP A 159 11.47 10.61 -7.86
C TRP A 159 11.16 12.06 -8.24
N ASP A 160 10.31 12.71 -7.44
CA ASP A 160 9.73 14.03 -7.73
C ASP A 160 10.18 15.12 -6.74
N ASN A 161 11.38 14.96 -6.18
CA ASN A 161 11.94 15.90 -5.20
C ASN A 161 11.07 16.14 -3.95
N ARG A 162 10.22 15.18 -3.59
CA ARG A 162 9.40 15.20 -2.35
C ARG A 162 10.20 15.04 -1.05
N TRP A 163 11.52 14.91 -1.12
CA TRP A 163 12.38 14.87 0.06
C TRP A 163 12.28 16.19 0.83
N SER A 164 12.40 16.14 2.16
CA SER A 164 12.37 17.33 3.01
C SER A 164 13.62 18.17 2.80
N PRO A 165 13.54 19.52 2.81
CA PRO A 165 14.72 20.39 2.83
C PRO A 165 15.73 20.00 3.92
N VAL A 166 15.29 19.37 5.02
CA VAL A 166 16.16 18.90 6.10
C VAL A 166 17.30 18.02 5.59
N MET A 167 17.06 17.17 4.58
CA MET A 167 18.10 16.31 4.03
C MET A 167 19.27 17.11 3.43
N ALA A 168 18.98 18.17 2.67
CA ALA A 168 20.01 19.06 2.14
C ALA A 168 20.62 19.94 3.24
N TYR A 169 19.80 20.41 4.18
CA TYR A 169 20.27 21.28 5.26
C TYR A 169 21.21 20.55 6.23
N ALA A 170 21.09 19.23 6.40
CA ALA A 170 22.08 18.43 7.12
C ALA A 170 23.49 18.57 6.51
N PHE A 171 23.60 18.50 5.19
CA PHE A 171 24.89 18.68 4.49
C PHE A 171 25.35 20.15 4.48
N ILE A 172 24.43 21.10 4.29
CA ILE A 172 24.71 22.55 4.33
C ILE A 172 25.24 22.97 5.69
N MET A 173 24.68 22.45 6.80
CA MET A 173 25.18 22.70 8.15
C MET A 173 26.63 22.24 8.29
N PHE A 174 26.94 21.00 7.87
CA PHE A 174 28.30 20.47 7.91
C PHE A 174 29.28 21.32 7.09
N LEU A 175 28.92 21.65 5.84
CA LEU A 175 29.79 22.40 4.93
C LEU A 175 29.90 23.88 5.25
N SER A 176 28.95 24.44 6.01
CA SER A 176 29.03 25.84 6.46
C SER A 176 30.27 26.10 7.33
N SER A 177 30.84 25.07 7.97
CA SER A 177 32.10 25.17 8.73
C SER A 177 33.30 25.62 7.88
N LEU A 178 33.29 25.36 6.57
CA LEU A 178 34.35 25.78 5.64
C LEU A 178 34.37 27.29 5.41
N THR A 179 33.28 27.99 5.72
CA THR A 179 33.20 29.45 5.61
C THR A 179 34.02 30.15 6.69
N LEU A 180 34.37 29.47 7.79
CA LEU A 180 35.01 30.05 8.98
C LEU A 180 34.28 31.26 9.59
N ASP A 181 33.06 31.57 9.12
CA ASP A 181 32.23 32.64 9.63
C ASP A 181 31.23 32.07 10.65
N SER A 182 31.45 32.40 11.92
CA SER A 182 30.59 31.98 13.03
C SER A 182 29.12 32.36 12.83
N THR A 183 28.83 33.46 12.12
CA THR A 183 27.48 33.93 11.82
C THR A 183 26.81 33.02 10.79
N ILE A 184 27.49 32.67 9.71
CA ILE A 184 26.97 31.75 8.68
C ILE A 184 26.73 30.37 9.30
N ILE A 185 27.66 29.87 10.13
CA ILE A 185 27.52 28.60 10.84
C ILE A 185 26.33 28.62 11.80
N ALA A 186 26.17 29.69 12.58
CA ALA A 186 25.04 29.82 13.50
C ALA A 186 23.69 29.89 12.76
N LEU A 187 23.63 30.66 11.67
CA LEU A 187 22.43 30.80 10.84
C LEU A 187 22.09 29.49 10.11
N SER A 188 23.08 28.76 9.60
CA SER A 188 22.86 27.47 8.93
C SER A 188 22.29 26.43 9.91
N CYS A 189 22.85 26.35 11.13
CA CYS A 189 22.36 25.50 12.21
C CYS A 189 20.93 25.88 12.63
N GLY A 190 20.68 27.18 12.84
CA GLY A 190 19.35 27.68 13.19
C GLY A 190 18.31 27.36 12.11
N LEU A 191 18.66 27.52 10.84
CA LEU A 191 17.79 27.19 9.71
C LEU A 191 17.59 25.68 9.54
N GLY A 192 18.60 24.86 9.80
CA GLY A 192 18.47 23.40 9.85
C GLY A 192 17.48 22.92 10.92
N LEU A 193 17.54 23.52 12.11
CA LEU A 193 16.56 23.23 13.18
C LEU A 193 15.15 23.72 12.82
N LEU A 194 15.03 24.93 12.24
CA LEU A 194 13.75 25.47 11.80
C LEU A 194 13.10 24.62 10.71
N THR A 195 13.88 24.20 9.70
CA THR A 195 13.39 23.30 8.65
C THR A 195 12.96 21.95 9.21
N CYS A 196 13.69 21.41 10.19
CA CYS A 196 13.31 20.18 10.90
C CYS A 196 11.99 20.35 11.66
N ALA A 197 11.83 21.46 12.39
CA ALA A 197 10.57 21.78 13.08
C ALA A 197 9.41 21.93 12.09
N CYS A 198 9.61 22.60 10.95
CA CYS A 198 8.63 22.70 9.88
C CYS A 198 8.26 21.33 9.30
N ALA A 199 9.24 20.45 9.07
CA ALA A 199 9.02 19.11 8.56
C ALA A 199 8.14 18.28 9.51
N VAL A 200 8.45 18.28 10.81
CA VAL A 200 7.66 17.59 11.83
C VAL A 200 6.26 18.18 11.95
N ALA A 201 6.14 19.51 12.04
CA ALA A 201 4.86 20.19 12.19
C ALA A 201 3.96 20.04 10.96
N CYS A 202 4.54 20.03 9.75
CA CYS A 202 3.80 19.85 8.51
C CYS A 202 3.51 18.39 8.21
N ASN A 203 4.09 17.39 8.90
CA ASN A 203 3.88 15.96 8.63
C ASN A 203 2.50 15.44 9.08
N HIS A 204 1.44 16.16 8.71
CA HIS A 204 0.05 15.85 8.93
C HIS A 204 -0.67 15.76 7.59
N ALA A 205 -1.62 14.83 7.48
CA ALA A 205 -2.36 14.52 6.25
C ALA A 205 -2.95 15.74 5.53
N LYS A 206 -3.28 16.82 6.24
CA LYS A 206 -3.87 18.04 5.67
C LYS A 206 -2.84 19.05 5.15
N ILE A 207 -1.61 19.05 5.68
CA ILE A 207 -0.64 20.13 5.48
C ILE A 207 0.75 19.66 5.04
N TYR A 208 0.98 18.35 4.85
CA TYR A 208 2.28 17.80 4.47
C TYR A 208 2.86 18.34 3.16
N GLN A 209 2.01 18.79 2.24
CA GLN A 209 2.44 19.41 0.98
C GLN A 209 2.93 20.85 1.17
N ARG A 210 2.70 21.46 2.34
CA ARG A 210 3.02 22.87 2.60
C ARG A 210 4.39 23.08 3.25
N GLU A 211 5.07 22.01 3.64
CA GLU A 211 6.38 22.07 4.32
C GLU A 211 7.40 22.97 3.59
N ARG A 212 7.59 22.72 2.29
CA ARG A 212 8.54 23.47 1.46
C ARG A 212 8.14 24.95 1.36
N TRP A 213 6.85 25.23 1.14
CA TRP A 213 6.31 26.59 1.07
C TRP A 213 6.47 27.36 2.38
N VAL A 214 6.26 26.71 3.52
CA VAL A 214 6.40 27.33 4.84
C VAL A 214 7.86 27.64 5.15
N SER A 215 8.80 26.78 4.75
CA SER A 215 10.23 26.98 4.98
C SER A 215 10.92 27.87 3.94
N LEU A 216 10.36 28.02 2.75
CA LEU A 216 10.96 28.73 1.62
C LEU A 216 11.38 30.18 1.94
N PRO A 217 10.59 31.04 2.63
CA PRO A 217 11.01 32.40 2.92
C PRO A 217 12.29 32.49 3.75
N PHE A 218 12.47 31.57 4.70
CA PHE A 218 13.66 31.52 5.55
C PHE A 218 14.89 31.03 4.77
N ARG A 219 14.70 30.01 3.92
CA ARG A 219 15.75 29.48 3.04
C ARG A 219 16.21 30.53 2.02
N PHE A 220 15.26 31.26 1.42
CA PHE A 220 15.55 32.35 0.50
C PHE A 220 16.25 33.52 1.18
N ALA A 221 15.82 33.91 2.39
CA ALA A 221 16.50 34.94 3.17
C ALA A 221 17.95 34.56 3.50
N PHE A 222 18.21 33.28 3.83
CA PHE A 222 19.56 32.78 4.04
C PHE A 222 20.41 32.80 2.77
N LEU A 223 19.84 32.44 1.61
CA LEU A 223 20.52 32.58 0.32
C LEU A 223 20.93 34.03 0.03
N CYS A 224 20.01 34.99 0.24
CA CYS A 224 20.31 36.42 0.09
C CYS A 224 21.38 36.89 1.08
N TYR A 225 21.36 36.38 2.31
CA TYR A 225 22.37 36.71 3.31
C TYR A 225 23.76 36.22 2.87
N ILE A 226 23.89 34.98 2.38
CA ILE A 226 25.16 34.46 1.85
C ILE A 226 25.68 35.38 0.74
N LEU A 227 24.82 35.83 -0.19
CA LEU A 227 25.18 36.75 -1.27
C LEU A 227 25.65 38.13 -0.79
N ILE A 228 25.10 38.65 0.31
CA ILE A 228 25.49 39.96 0.87
C ILE A 228 26.76 39.84 1.71
N ALA A 229 26.91 38.74 2.46
CA ALA A 229 28.06 38.44 3.29
C ALA A 229 29.33 38.10 2.49
N PHE A 230 29.32 38.34 1.18
CA PHE A 230 30.38 38.00 0.23
C PHE A 230 31.49 39.09 0.12
N PRO A 231 32.21 39.43 1.21
CA PRO A 231 33.60 39.86 1.06
C PRO A 231 34.54 39.12 2.03
N SER A 232 35.14 38.03 1.54
CA SER A 232 36.05 37.13 2.25
C SER A 232 37.52 37.60 2.20
N ALA A 233 38.27 37.37 3.27
CA ALA A 233 39.68 37.71 3.39
C ALA A 233 40.61 36.57 2.90
N THR A 234 40.14 35.33 2.89
CA THR A 234 40.95 34.14 2.57
C THR A 234 40.37 33.31 1.42
N VAL A 235 41.24 32.58 0.71
CA VAL A 235 40.83 31.69 -0.39
C VAL A 235 39.88 30.58 0.10
N LEU A 236 40.09 30.09 1.33
CA LEU A 236 39.26 29.04 1.92
C LEU A 236 37.83 29.53 2.18
N GLU A 237 37.66 30.75 2.71
CA GLU A 237 36.36 31.40 2.88
C GLU A 237 35.61 31.55 1.54
N VAL A 238 36.31 31.98 0.47
CA VAL A 238 35.73 32.09 -0.88
C VAL A 238 35.16 30.75 -1.34
N ILE A 239 35.95 29.67 -1.20
CA ILE A 239 35.56 28.32 -1.60
C ILE A 239 34.35 27.85 -0.78
N GLY A 240 34.40 28.02 0.54
CA GLY A 240 33.32 27.65 1.45
C GLY A 240 32.01 28.36 1.11
N SER A 241 32.05 29.69 0.96
CA SER A 241 30.88 30.51 0.64
C SER A 241 30.32 30.22 -0.76
N THR A 242 31.20 29.97 -1.74
CA THR A 242 30.78 29.57 -3.10
C THR A 242 30.08 28.21 -3.08
N LEU A 243 30.66 27.21 -2.40
CA LEU A 243 30.05 25.88 -2.29
C LEU A 243 28.69 25.95 -1.57
N LEU A 244 28.61 26.72 -0.49
CA LEU A 244 27.37 26.91 0.26
C LEU A 244 26.30 27.59 -0.61
N PHE A 245 26.67 28.64 -1.33
CA PHE A 245 25.77 29.33 -2.27
C PHE A 245 25.22 28.38 -3.34
N VAL A 246 26.08 27.55 -3.94
CA VAL A 246 25.67 26.57 -4.95
C VAL A 246 24.71 25.55 -4.34
N LEU A 247 25.02 25.00 -3.16
CA LEU A 247 24.16 23.99 -2.52
C LEU A 247 22.78 24.53 -2.14
N VAL A 248 22.71 25.73 -1.54
CA VAL A 248 21.43 26.35 -1.19
C VAL A 248 20.65 26.72 -2.47
N SER A 249 21.33 27.20 -3.50
CA SER A 249 20.69 27.50 -4.80
C SER A 249 20.13 26.24 -5.46
N VAL A 250 20.90 25.15 -5.47
CA VAL A 250 20.46 23.85 -6.01
C VAL A 250 19.28 23.32 -5.20
N GLU A 251 19.30 23.42 -3.87
CA GLU A 251 18.19 22.99 -3.02
C GLU A 251 16.91 23.77 -3.33
N ILE A 252 16.99 25.10 -3.48
CA ILE A 252 15.82 25.92 -3.81
C ILE A 252 15.33 25.65 -5.24
N ILE A 253 16.24 25.61 -6.22
CA ILE A 253 15.88 25.43 -7.63
C ILE A 253 15.35 24.01 -7.86
N LEU A 254 16.13 22.97 -7.52
CA LEU A 254 15.71 21.58 -7.73
C LEU A 254 14.62 21.15 -6.76
N GLY A 255 14.66 21.59 -5.51
CA GLY A 255 13.67 21.21 -4.50
C GLY A 255 12.33 21.90 -4.70
N ASP A 256 12.31 23.21 -4.95
CA ASP A 256 11.05 23.98 -5.02
C ASP A 256 10.57 24.22 -6.46
N CYS A 257 11.46 24.54 -7.42
CA CYS A 257 11.02 24.80 -8.80
C CYS A 257 10.74 23.52 -9.60
N PHE A 258 11.52 22.45 -9.40
CA PHE A 258 11.23 21.17 -10.08
C PHE A 258 10.08 20.38 -9.44
N PHE A 259 9.50 20.88 -8.35
CA PHE A 259 8.25 20.36 -7.81
C PHE A 259 7.03 20.73 -8.68
N PHE A 260 7.05 21.85 -9.42
CA PHE A 260 5.89 22.25 -10.22
C PHE A 260 5.50 21.23 -11.31
N PRO A 261 6.44 20.67 -12.10
CA PRO A 261 6.12 19.61 -13.06
C PRO A 261 5.51 18.36 -12.43
N SER A 262 5.80 18.06 -11.16
CA SER A 262 5.23 16.89 -10.48
C SER A 262 3.77 17.09 -10.07
N TYR A 263 3.31 18.35 -10.00
CA TYR A 263 1.91 18.67 -9.72
C TYR A 263 0.95 18.03 -10.73
N ARG A 264 1.39 17.83 -11.99
CA ARG A 264 0.59 17.14 -13.02
C ARG A 264 0.28 15.68 -12.71
N PHE A 265 1.06 15.05 -11.82
CA PHE A 265 0.89 13.66 -11.41
C PHE A 265 0.04 13.48 -10.17
N HIS A 266 -0.38 14.58 -9.53
CA HIS A 266 -1.32 14.49 -8.44
C HIS A 266 -2.68 14.06 -8.96
N CYS A 267 -3.36 13.24 -8.17
CA CYS A 267 -4.70 12.75 -8.45
C CYS A 267 -5.59 12.82 -7.22
N SER A 268 -6.88 12.74 -7.48
CA SER A 268 -7.94 12.43 -6.52
C SER A 268 -8.82 11.34 -7.12
N TYR A 269 -9.54 10.62 -6.27
CA TYR A 269 -10.49 9.60 -6.67
C TYR A 269 -11.89 10.01 -6.23
N ARG A 270 -12.81 10.04 -7.19
CA ARG A 270 -14.23 10.22 -6.96
C ARG A 270 -14.91 8.86 -6.94
N ILE A 271 -15.52 8.50 -5.82
CA ILE A 271 -16.28 7.26 -5.71
C ILE A 271 -17.54 7.39 -6.58
N LEU A 272 -17.63 6.58 -7.63
CA LEU A 272 -18.82 6.48 -8.48
C LEU A 272 -19.87 5.56 -7.85
N ARG A 273 -19.41 4.42 -7.31
CA ARG A 273 -20.27 3.38 -6.73
C ARG A 273 -19.52 2.56 -5.70
N SER A 274 -20.22 2.14 -4.64
CA SER A 274 -19.73 1.07 -3.74
C SER A 274 -20.36 -0.25 -4.17
N LEU A 275 -19.56 -1.31 -4.22
CA LEU A 275 -20.00 -2.65 -4.60
C LEU A 275 -20.29 -3.55 -3.38
N GLY A 276 -20.10 -3.05 -2.16
CA GLY A 276 -20.11 -3.86 -0.93
C GLY A 276 -18.70 -4.33 -0.55
N CYS A 277 -18.56 -4.97 0.62
CA CYS A 277 -17.27 -5.47 1.13
C CYS A 277 -16.12 -4.46 1.07
N ARG A 278 -16.42 -3.15 1.21
CA ARG A 278 -15.48 -2.02 1.08
C ARG A 278 -14.75 -1.97 -0.26
N VAL A 279 -15.39 -2.45 -1.31
CA VAL A 279 -14.94 -2.33 -2.71
C VAL A 279 -15.64 -1.14 -3.35
N TYR A 280 -14.85 -0.26 -3.97
CA TYR A 280 -15.30 1.00 -4.55
C TYR A 280 -14.88 1.10 -6.01
N VAL A 281 -15.83 1.48 -6.87
CA VAL A 281 -15.54 1.89 -8.24
C VAL A 281 -15.30 3.39 -8.22
N CYS A 282 -14.11 3.78 -8.59
CA CYS A 282 -13.62 5.15 -8.49
C CYS A 282 -13.25 5.69 -9.87
N GLU A 283 -13.50 6.97 -10.09
CA GLU A 283 -12.97 7.73 -11.22
C GLU A 283 -11.80 8.58 -10.74
N ARG A 284 -10.66 8.46 -11.41
CA ARG A 284 -9.47 9.25 -11.13
C ARG A 284 -9.56 10.59 -11.83
N GLU A 285 -9.51 11.64 -11.02
CA GLU A 285 -9.38 13.04 -11.45
C GLU A 285 -7.90 13.43 -11.36
N GLY A 286 -7.35 14.04 -12.42
CA GLY A 286 -5.94 14.41 -12.51
C GLY A 286 -5.03 13.32 -13.12
N ALA A 287 -3.72 13.43 -12.89
CA ALA A 287 -2.69 12.53 -13.43
C ALA A 287 -2.78 12.26 -14.95
N VAL A 288 -3.17 13.28 -15.74
CA VAL A 288 -3.32 13.22 -17.20
C VAL A 288 -1.95 13.00 -17.84
N GLY A 289 -1.60 11.74 -18.12
CA GLY A 289 -0.30 11.35 -18.67
C GLY A 289 0.43 10.27 -17.86
N MET A 290 -0.07 9.93 -16.67
CA MET A 290 0.47 8.82 -15.87
C MET A 290 0.53 7.47 -16.64
N PRO A 291 -0.48 7.09 -17.47
CA PRO A 291 -0.39 5.86 -18.26
C PRO A 291 0.84 5.77 -19.16
N ALA A 292 1.27 6.90 -19.73
CA ALA A 292 2.46 6.96 -20.59
C ALA A 292 3.76 6.80 -19.78
N VAL A 293 3.83 7.38 -18.58
CA VAL A 293 5.01 7.29 -17.70
C VAL A 293 5.15 5.91 -17.08
N VAL A 294 4.04 5.30 -16.67
CA VAL A 294 4.04 3.95 -16.07
C VAL A 294 4.11 2.86 -17.16
N GLY A 295 3.99 3.23 -18.45
CA GLY A 295 4.02 2.30 -19.57
C GLY A 295 2.86 1.30 -19.55
N ARG A 296 1.73 1.67 -18.95
CA ARG A 296 0.61 0.74 -18.72
C ARG A 296 -0.67 1.25 -19.36
N THR A 297 -1.13 0.48 -20.34
CA THR A 297 -2.50 0.56 -20.82
C THR A 297 -3.44 0.11 -19.70
N PRO A 298 -4.56 0.81 -19.48
CA PRO A 298 -5.55 0.40 -18.51
C PRO A 298 -6.16 -0.94 -18.94
N ASP A 299 -6.19 -1.88 -18.01
CA ASP A 299 -6.78 -3.18 -18.24
C ASP A 299 -8.28 -3.03 -18.50
N LYS A 300 -8.78 -3.82 -19.45
CA LYS A 300 -10.23 -3.95 -19.64
C LYS A 300 -10.77 -4.67 -18.42
N MET A 301 -11.67 -4.01 -17.70
CA MET A 301 -12.31 -4.61 -16.53
C MET A 301 -13.55 -5.40 -16.97
N PRO A 302 -13.75 -6.63 -16.48
CA PRO A 302 -14.94 -7.43 -16.79
C PRO A 302 -16.23 -6.71 -16.37
N HIS A 303 -17.18 -6.53 -17.30
CA HIS A 303 -18.43 -5.80 -17.04
C HIS A 303 -19.24 -6.41 -15.89
N ARG A 304 -19.17 -7.74 -15.71
CA ARG A 304 -19.86 -8.48 -14.64
C ARG A 304 -19.49 -7.99 -13.24
N ILE A 305 -18.24 -7.61 -13.03
CA ILE A 305 -17.72 -7.18 -11.73
C ILE A 305 -18.08 -5.73 -11.46
N VAL A 306 -17.83 -4.84 -12.42
CA VAL A 306 -17.97 -3.39 -12.19
C VAL A 306 -19.41 -2.91 -12.29
N GLN A 307 -20.23 -3.59 -13.10
CA GLN A 307 -21.59 -3.18 -13.43
C GLN A 307 -21.66 -1.73 -13.94
N LEU A 308 -20.67 -1.32 -14.74
CA LEU A 308 -20.62 -0.01 -15.41
C LEU A 308 -20.77 -0.18 -16.92
N PRO A 309 -21.57 0.65 -17.60
CA PRO A 309 -21.82 0.51 -19.05
C PRO A 309 -20.57 0.74 -19.90
N LYS A 310 -19.61 1.55 -19.44
CA LYS A 310 -18.35 1.81 -20.14
C LYS A 310 -17.21 1.97 -19.14
N TRP A 311 -16.23 1.08 -19.22
CA TRP A 311 -14.97 1.21 -18.48
C TRP A 311 -14.03 2.15 -19.22
N THR A 312 -13.60 3.23 -18.57
CA THR A 312 -12.65 4.21 -19.12
C THR A 312 -11.28 4.03 -18.49
N THR A 313 -10.28 4.69 -19.06
CA THR A 313 -8.89 4.71 -18.55
C THR A 313 -8.74 5.45 -17.21
N GLN A 314 -9.79 6.15 -16.79
CA GLN A 314 -9.87 6.89 -15.54
C GLN A 314 -10.59 6.08 -14.45
N ASN A 315 -11.21 4.95 -14.79
CA ASN A 315 -11.88 4.14 -13.79
C ASN A 315 -10.88 3.20 -13.12
N HIS A 316 -11.01 3.07 -11.80
CA HIS A 316 -10.19 2.21 -10.95
C HIS A 316 -11.08 1.46 -9.98
N LEU A 317 -10.71 0.22 -9.68
CA LEU A 317 -11.33 -0.58 -8.63
C LEU A 317 -10.43 -0.47 -7.40
N ILE A 318 -10.92 0.13 -6.33
CA ILE A 318 -10.16 0.33 -5.09
C ILE A 318 -10.89 -0.39 -3.96
N VAL A 319 -10.16 -1.14 -3.16
CA VAL A 319 -10.69 -1.81 -1.97
C VAL A 319 -9.91 -1.40 -0.74
N GLU A 320 -10.63 -1.30 0.38
CA GLU A 320 -10.03 -1.21 1.70
C GLU A 320 -9.88 -2.61 2.28
N LEU A 321 -8.63 -3.03 2.51
CA LEU A 321 -8.27 -4.29 3.13
C LEU A 321 -7.61 -3.98 4.47
N GLU A 322 -8.40 -4.03 5.53
CA GLU A 322 -7.94 -4.01 6.93
C GLU A 322 -7.13 -2.79 7.38
N GLY A 323 -7.35 -1.64 6.77
CA GLY A 323 -6.53 -0.45 6.98
C GLY A 323 -5.66 -0.09 5.79
N LEU A 324 -5.53 -0.97 4.79
CA LEU A 324 -4.76 -0.76 3.56
C LEU A 324 -5.67 -0.38 2.40
N MET A 325 -5.36 0.72 1.71
CA MET A 325 -6.02 1.06 0.45
C MET A 325 -5.24 0.40 -0.69
N VAL A 326 -5.89 -0.46 -1.46
CA VAL A 326 -5.27 -1.11 -2.63
C VAL A 326 -6.11 -0.89 -3.89
N GLU A 327 -5.43 -0.64 -4.99
CA GLU A 327 -6.01 -0.69 -6.33
C GLU A 327 -5.99 -2.14 -6.80
N LEU A 328 -7.15 -2.67 -7.18
CA LEU A 328 -7.28 -4.00 -7.75
C LEU A 328 -7.09 -3.94 -9.26
N ARG A 329 -6.12 -4.70 -9.76
CA ARG A 329 -5.85 -4.85 -11.20
C ARG A 329 -6.07 -6.28 -11.63
N PRO A 330 -6.72 -6.56 -12.77
CA PRO A 330 -6.86 -7.92 -13.28
C PRO A 330 -5.50 -8.61 -13.37
N MET A 331 -5.40 -9.85 -12.92
CA MET A 331 -4.18 -10.65 -13.06
C MET A 331 -3.89 -10.90 -14.55
N ARG A 332 -2.67 -10.59 -15.00
CA ARG A 332 -2.23 -10.93 -16.36
C ARG A 332 -1.42 -12.22 -16.39
N LYS A 333 -1.21 -12.78 -17.58
CA LYS A 333 -0.34 -13.95 -17.79
C LYS A 333 1.09 -13.71 -17.31
N GLU A 334 1.59 -12.48 -17.43
CA GLU A 334 2.91 -12.13 -16.94
C GLU A 334 2.96 -12.09 -15.41
N ASP A 335 1.88 -11.65 -14.75
CA ASP A 335 1.79 -11.63 -13.29
C ASP A 335 1.77 -13.07 -12.74
N TRP A 336 1.02 -13.98 -13.38
CA TRP A 336 1.04 -15.40 -13.03
C TRP A 336 2.39 -16.07 -13.28
N SER A 337 3.06 -15.74 -14.38
CA SER A 337 4.41 -16.24 -14.67
C SER A 337 5.40 -15.84 -13.58
N LYS A 338 5.35 -14.57 -13.15
CA LYS A 338 6.21 -14.05 -12.08
C LYS A 338 5.94 -14.73 -10.74
N ALA A 339 4.66 -14.89 -10.39
CA ALA A 339 4.31 -15.50 -9.12
C ALA A 339 4.64 -17.01 -9.10
N ALA A 340 4.53 -17.69 -10.24
CA ALA A 340 4.99 -19.07 -10.40
C ALA A 340 6.52 -19.19 -10.30
N GLN A 341 7.27 -18.25 -10.87
CA GLN A 341 8.72 -18.17 -10.73
C GLN A 341 9.13 -17.93 -9.27
N GLU A 342 8.51 -16.96 -8.60
CA GLU A 342 8.76 -16.64 -7.19
C GLU A 342 8.48 -17.86 -6.30
N PHE A 343 7.38 -18.58 -6.56
CA PHE A 343 7.07 -19.84 -5.88
C PHE A 343 8.16 -20.89 -6.12
N SER A 344 8.64 -21.04 -7.37
CA SER A 344 9.70 -21.99 -7.70
C SER A 344 11.02 -21.67 -7.00
N GLU A 345 11.33 -20.38 -6.80
CA GLU A 345 12.57 -19.92 -6.17
C GLU A 345 12.50 -20.00 -4.64
N THR A 346 11.37 -19.64 -4.04
CA THR A 346 11.22 -19.49 -2.59
C THR A 346 10.55 -20.69 -1.92
N SER A 347 9.82 -21.51 -2.68
CA SER A 347 8.91 -22.54 -2.17
C SER A 347 7.81 -22.00 -1.23
N VAL A 348 7.58 -20.69 -1.20
CA VAL A 348 6.55 -20.04 -0.37
C VAL A 348 5.24 -19.95 -1.18
N PRO A 349 4.13 -20.55 -0.73
CA PRO A 349 2.88 -20.57 -1.47
C PRO A 349 2.35 -19.16 -1.77
N ILE A 350 1.69 -19.01 -2.92
CA ILE A 350 1.00 -17.78 -3.26
C ILE A 350 -0.20 -17.64 -2.34
N THR A 351 -0.24 -16.55 -1.61
CA THR A 351 -1.30 -16.25 -0.66
C THR A 351 -2.36 -15.36 -1.31
N TYR A 352 -3.63 -15.64 -1.01
CA TYR A 352 -4.74 -14.85 -1.52
C TYR A 352 -5.77 -14.50 -0.44
N VAL A 353 -6.44 -13.37 -0.65
CA VAL A 353 -7.54 -12.88 0.18
C VAL A 353 -8.83 -13.02 -0.60
N SER A 354 -9.86 -13.57 0.03
CA SER A 354 -11.15 -13.82 -0.60
C SER A 354 -12.21 -12.85 -0.07
N LEU A 355 -12.86 -12.12 -0.98
CA LEU A 355 -13.91 -11.16 -0.71
C LEU A 355 -15.22 -11.66 -1.37
N PRO A 356 -16.30 -11.88 -0.61
CA PRO A 356 -17.57 -12.36 -1.16
C PRO A 356 -18.35 -11.20 -1.79
N LEU A 357 -17.84 -10.65 -2.89
CA LEU A 357 -18.44 -9.49 -3.57
C LEU A 357 -19.45 -9.93 -4.63
N CYS A 358 -19.07 -10.89 -5.47
CA CYS A 358 -19.88 -11.41 -6.55
C CYS A 358 -20.39 -12.80 -6.20
N GLU A 359 -21.65 -13.08 -6.55
CA GLU A 359 -22.14 -14.45 -6.60
C GLU A 359 -21.39 -15.17 -7.73
N TYR A 360 -20.70 -16.25 -7.39
CA TYR A 360 -19.88 -17.00 -8.33
C TYR A 360 -20.76 -17.98 -9.10
N ASP A 361 -20.99 -17.70 -10.38
CA ASP A 361 -21.79 -18.56 -11.28
C ASP A 361 -20.98 -19.69 -11.95
N GLY A 362 -19.72 -19.90 -11.55
CA GLY A 362 -18.89 -20.95 -12.14
C GLY A 362 -19.30 -22.34 -11.66
N PRO A 363 -18.86 -23.41 -12.37
CA PRO A 363 -19.11 -24.76 -11.89
C PRO A 363 -18.56 -24.88 -10.46
N ASP A 364 -19.35 -25.46 -9.56
CA ASP A 364 -18.88 -25.89 -8.25
C ASP A 364 -17.68 -26.81 -8.51
N ILE A 365 -16.48 -26.25 -8.46
CA ILE A 365 -15.28 -27.04 -8.58
C ILE A 365 -15.36 -27.93 -7.34
N GLN A 366 -15.53 -29.22 -7.53
CA GLN A 366 -15.49 -30.18 -6.45
C GLN A 366 -14.02 -30.50 -6.24
N ASP A 367 -13.53 -30.36 -5.01
CA ASP A 367 -12.12 -30.59 -4.70
C ASP A 367 -11.86 -32.09 -4.81
N GLU A 368 -11.48 -32.58 -5.99
CA GLU A 368 -11.23 -34.00 -6.27
C GLU A 368 -10.14 -34.61 -5.36
N SER A 369 -9.46 -33.80 -4.53
CA SER A 369 -8.40 -34.24 -3.62
C SER A 369 -8.77 -34.42 -2.15
N ASP A 370 -9.99 -34.08 -1.72
CA ASP A 370 -10.42 -34.30 -0.34
C ASP A 370 -11.20 -35.61 -0.22
N ASP A 371 -10.60 -36.60 0.48
CA ASP A 371 -11.24 -37.84 0.91
C ASP A 371 -12.64 -37.54 1.48
N GLU A 372 -13.63 -38.31 1.03
CA GLU A 372 -15.06 -38.07 1.28
C GLU A 372 -15.43 -37.94 2.77
N GLN A 373 -14.57 -38.46 3.66
CA GLN A 373 -14.67 -38.39 5.12
C GLN A 373 -14.53 -36.98 5.70
N ASP A 374 -13.74 -36.08 5.10
CA ASP A 374 -13.49 -34.72 5.63
C ASP A 374 -14.55 -33.68 5.18
N ARG A 375 -15.45 -34.08 4.29
CA ARG A 375 -16.44 -33.19 3.64
C ARG A 375 -17.71 -32.95 4.44
N LEU A 376 -18.11 -33.90 5.30
CA LEU A 376 -19.41 -33.87 5.99
C LEU A 376 -19.54 -32.77 7.06
N PRO A 377 -18.55 -32.55 7.94
CA PRO A 377 -18.66 -31.53 8.99
C PRO A 377 -18.76 -30.11 8.40
N LYS A 378 -18.01 -29.82 7.33
CA LYS A 378 -17.95 -28.50 6.69
C LYS A 378 -19.22 -28.14 5.93
N LYS A 379 -19.90 -29.10 5.28
CA LYS A 379 -21.18 -28.86 4.59
C LYS A 379 -22.33 -28.61 5.57
N LEU A 380 -22.40 -29.36 6.67
CA LEU A 380 -23.38 -29.14 7.74
C LEU A 380 -23.18 -27.79 8.43
N ALA A 381 -21.93 -27.41 8.71
CA ALA A 381 -21.60 -26.11 9.30
C ALA A 381 -21.96 -24.92 8.38
N ARG A 382 -21.78 -25.05 7.05
CA ARG A 382 -22.13 -23.98 6.10
C ARG A 382 -23.64 -23.82 5.89
N GLY A 383 -24.41 -24.91 5.96
CA GLY A 383 -25.88 -24.88 5.84
C GLY A 383 -26.59 -24.31 7.07
N ALA A 384 -26.04 -24.55 8.27
CA ALA A 384 -26.64 -24.10 9.53
C ALA A 384 -26.56 -22.57 9.78
N VAL A 385 -25.59 -21.88 9.17
CA VAL A 385 -25.18 -20.51 9.57
C VAL A 385 -26.00 -19.37 8.95
N ARG A 386 -27.07 -19.63 8.18
CA ARG A 386 -27.99 -18.58 7.73
C ARG A 386 -29.43 -18.83 8.16
N GLY A 387 -29.79 -18.29 9.32
CA GLY A 387 -31.18 -18.08 9.74
C GLY A 387 -31.92 -19.32 10.26
N SER A 388 -31.23 -20.45 10.46
CA SER A 388 -31.84 -21.62 11.10
C SER A 388 -31.90 -21.44 12.60
N THR A 389 -33.00 -21.89 13.21
CA THR A 389 -33.10 -21.94 14.67
C THR A 389 -32.15 -23.01 15.22
N HIS A 390 -31.65 -22.82 16.44
CA HIS A 390 -30.76 -23.77 17.12
C HIS A 390 -31.31 -25.22 17.07
N LEU A 391 -32.64 -25.37 17.21
CA LEU A 391 -33.34 -26.64 17.13
C LEU A 391 -33.27 -27.31 15.73
N GLU A 392 -33.28 -26.53 14.66
CA GLU A 392 -33.17 -27.02 13.27
C GLU A 392 -31.75 -27.47 12.96
N THR A 393 -30.76 -26.73 13.46
CA THR A 393 -29.34 -27.13 13.38
C THR A 393 -29.14 -28.47 14.08
N LEU A 394 -29.67 -28.63 15.30
CA LEU A 394 -29.55 -29.85 16.09
C LEU A 394 -30.24 -31.05 15.45
N ARG A 395 -31.41 -30.86 14.81
CA ARG A 395 -32.07 -31.90 14.00
C ARG A 395 -31.23 -32.32 12.80
N ALA A 396 -30.61 -31.38 12.10
CA ALA A 396 -29.77 -31.69 10.95
C ALA A 396 -28.54 -32.53 11.36
N PHE A 397 -27.90 -32.22 12.50
CA PHE A 397 -26.79 -33.01 13.03
C PHE A 397 -27.21 -34.42 13.47
N ARG A 398 -28.37 -34.57 14.13
CA ARG A 398 -28.90 -35.90 14.49
C ARG A 398 -29.29 -36.73 13.27
N GLN A 399 -29.88 -36.12 12.25
CA GLN A 399 -30.22 -36.81 11.01
C GLN A 399 -28.96 -37.24 10.24
N ALA A 400 -27.91 -36.42 10.23
CA ALA A 400 -26.61 -36.80 9.68
C ALA A 400 -25.98 -37.98 10.46
N ARG A 401 -26.13 -38.03 11.78
CA ARG A 401 -25.66 -39.15 12.62
C ARG A 401 -26.30 -40.48 12.21
N GLU A 402 -27.61 -40.48 11.97
CA GLU A 402 -28.36 -41.68 11.58
C GLU A 402 -27.96 -42.19 10.19
N ILE A 403 -27.69 -41.29 9.26
CA ILE A 403 -27.40 -41.65 7.86
C ILE A 403 -25.95 -42.14 7.69
N TYR A 404 -24.99 -41.53 8.41
CA TYR A 404 -23.57 -41.71 8.10
C TYR A 404 -22.78 -42.48 9.17
N GLY A 405 -23.42 -42.86 10.28
CA GLY A 405 -22.74 -43.46 11.42
C GLY A 405 -21.98 -42.40 12.24
N GLY A 406 -22.08 -42.49 13.57
CA GLY A 406 -21.52 -41.47 14.46
C GLY A 406 -19.99 -41.42 14.38
N SER A 407 -19.44 -40.36 13.78
CA SER A 407 -18.05 -39.98 13.99
C SER A 407 -17.91 -39.27 15.34
N GLU A 408 -16.79 -39.43 16.04
CA GLU A 408 -16.52 -38.73 17.32
C GLU A 408 -16.67 -37.21 17.19
N GLN A 409 -16.31 -36.67 16.03
CA GLN A 409 -16.42 -35.24 15.76
C GLN A 409 -17.88 -34.77 15.67
N LEU A 410 -18.77 -35.60 15.10
CA LEU A 410 -20.20 -35.31 15.04
C LEU A 410 -20.86 -35.43 16.42
N GLU A 411 -20.43 -36.39 17.25
CA GLU A 411 -20.87 -36.52 18.66
C GLU A 411 -20.49 -35.27 19.47
N TRP A 412 -19.26 -34.76 19.31
CA TRP A 412 -18.81 -33.57 20.02
C TRP A 412 -19.61 -32.33 19.62
N MET A 413 -19.89 -32.14 18.33
CA MET A 413 -20.70 -31.02 17.84
C MET A 413 -22.16 -31.10 18.32
N ILE A 414 -22.73 -32.31 18.42
CA ILE A 414 -24.07 -32.50 18.98
C ILE A 414 -24.08 -32.17 20.47
N GLN A 415 -23.09 -32.63 21.24
CA GLN A 415 -22.99 -32.31 22.67
C GLN A 415 -22.87 -30.80 22.91
N ASP A 416 -21.95 -30.12 22.22
CA ASP A 416 -21.73 -28.69 22.40
C ASP A 416 -23.00 -27.86 22.08
N LEU A 417 -23.75 -28.28 21.05
CA LEU A 417 -25.05 -27.70 20.72
C LEU A 417 -26.15 -28.05 21.75
N GLU A 418 -26.13 -29.22 22.39
CA GLU A 418 -27.11 -29.54 23.43
C GLU A 418 -26.88 -28.79 24.75
N TYR A 419 -25.63 -28.36 25.01
CA TYR A 419 -25.26 -27.64 26.22
C TYR A 419 -25.26 -26.09 26.09
N SER A 420 -25.47 -25.56 24.88
CA SER A 420 -25.59 -24.12 24.59
C SER A 420 -27.04 -23.70 24.40
#